data_AF-A0AA44L9S7-F1
#
_entry.id   AF-A0AA44L9S7-F1
#
_cell.length_a   1.000
_cell.length_b   1.000
_cell.length_c   1.000
_cell.angle_alpha   90.00
_cell.angle_beta   90.00
_cell.angle_gamma   90.00
#
_symmetry.space_group_name_H-M   'P 1'
#
loop_
_entity.id
_entity.type
_entity.pdbx_description
1 polymer ?
#
loop_
_entity_poly.entity_id
_entity_poly.type
_entity_poly.pdbx_seq_one_letter_code
_entity_poly.pdbx_strand_id
1 'polypeptide(L)' 'MHRIDTPTAQKDKFGAGKNGFTAGNPQTGTPATDLDNDYFDMLQEELAGVVEATGAKL' A
#
# COMPACT_ATOMS: atom_id res chain seq x y z
N MET A 1 2.24 4.94 10.64
CA MET A 1 2.27 4.06 9.45
C MET A 1 0.92 3.39 9.28
N HIS A 2 0.11 3.93 8.37
CA HIS A 2 -1.09 3.26 7.90
C HIS A 2 -0.67 2.07 6.99
N ARG A 3 -1.43 0.99 6.96
CA ARG A 3 -1.19 -0.17 6.10
C ARG A 3 -2.43 -0.40 5.26
N ILE A 4 -2.25 -0.96 4.06
CA ILE A 4 -3.37 -1.33 3.18
C ILE A 4 -4.38 -2.17 3.96
N ASP A 5 -5.59 -1.65 4.11
CA ASP A 5 -6.69 -2.28 4.83
C ASP A 5 -7.98 -2.34 4.01
N THR A 6 -7.91 -2.05 2.70
CA THR A 6 -9.01 -2.22 1.77
C THR A 6 -9.54 -3.66 1.79
N PRO A 7 -10.86 -3.88 1.59
CA PRO A 7 -11.45 -5.23 1.62
C PRO A 7 -10.85 -6.20 0.59
N THR A 8 -10.24 -5.68 -0.46
CA THR A 8 -9.61 -6.42 -1.57
C THR A 8 -8.10 -6.58 -1.39
N ALA A 9 -7.54 -6.16 -0.25
CA ALA A 9 -6.15 -6.37 0.09
C ALA A 9 -5.82 -7.86 0.26
N GLN A 10 -4.65 -8.27 -0.20
CA GLN A 10 -4.15 -9.62 0.05
C GLN A 10 -3.71 -9.73 1.52
N LYS A 11 -4.51 -10.45 2.30
CA LYS A 11 -4.24 -10.67 3.73
C LYS A 11 -2.89 -11.33 3.96
N ASP A 12 -2.14 -10.82 4.93
CA ASP A 12 -0.88 -11.39 5.44
C ASP A 12 0.20 -11.67 4.38
N LYS A 13 0.18 -10.96 3.24
CA LYS A 13 1.12 -11.16 2.12
C LYS A 13 2.60 -11.14 2.55
N PHE A 14 2.93 -10.31 3.55
CA PHE A 14 4.30 -10.16 4.07
C PHE A 14 4.43 -10.65 5.53
N GLY A 15 3.51 -11.49 6.00
CA GLY A 15 3.41 -11.99 7.37
C GLY A 15 2.19 -11.46 8.12
N ALA A 16 1.99 -11.94 9.35
CA ALA A 16 0.80 -11.63 10.15
C ALA A 16 0.59 -10.12 10.33
N GLY A 17 -0.61 -9.64 9.96
CA GLY A 17 -1.01 -8.23 9.99
C GLY A 17 -0.38 -7.37 8.88
N LYS A 18 0.34 -7.98 7.92
CA LYS A 18 1.05 -7.26 6.85
C LYS A 18 0.42 -7.58 5.50
N ASN A 19 -0.75 -6.99 5.28
CA ASN A 19 -1.47 -7.07 4.01
C ASN A 19 -0.65 -6.46 2.87
N GLY A 20 -0.97 -6.84 1.64
CA GLY A 20 -0.29 -6.34 0.44
C GLY A 20 -1.21 -6.25 -0.78
N PHE A 21 -0.71 -5.64 -1.85
CA PHE A 21 -1.40 -5.56 -3.13
C PHE A 21 -1.45 -6.91 -3.85
N THR A 22 -2.55 -7.20 -4.54
CA THR A 22 -2.67 -8.28 -5.53
C THR A 22 -3.26 -7.73 -6.83
N ALA A 23 -2.84 -8.29 -7.96
CA ALA A 23 -3.45 -8.01 -9.26
C ALA A 23 -4.84 -8.68 -9.42
N GLY A 24 -5.26 -9.45 -8.41
CA GLY A 24 -6.43 -10.31 -8.51
C GLY A 24 -6.18 -11.52 -9.41
N ASN A 25 -7.21 -12.30 -9.60
CA ASN A 25 -7.25 -13.41 -10.54
C ASN A 25 -8.70 -13.60 -11.02
N PRO A 26 -9.02 -13.19 -12.25
CA PRO A 26 -10.37 -13.34 -12.82
C PRO A 26 -10.83 -14.80 -12.93
N GLN A 27 -9.91 -15.76 -13.08
CA GLN A 27 -10.24 -17.18 -13.18
C GLN A 27 -10.74 -17.75 -11.85
N THR A 28 -10.30 -17.19 -10.73
CA THR A 28 -10.70 -17.59 -9.37
C THR A 28 -11.65 -16.58 -8.73
N GLY A 29 -12.06 -15.53 -9.44
CA GLY A 29 -12.90 -14.45 -8.92
C GLY A 29 -12.24 -13.59 -7.85
N THR A 30 -10.91 -13.63 -7.73
CA THR A 30 -10.18 -12.80 -6.76
C THR A 30 -10.06 -11.38 -7.32
N PRO A 31 -10.59 -10.35 -6.64
CA PRO A 31 -10.46 -8.97 -7.10
C PRO A 31 -9.01 -8.48 -6.97
N ALA A 32 -8.64 -7.49 -7.79
CA ALA A 32 -7.43 -6.71 -7.56
C ALA A 32 -7.60 -5.83 -6.31
N THR A 33 -6.50 -5.48 -5.66
CA THR A 33 -6.53 -4.59 -4.50
C THR A 33 -6.92 -3.18 -4.92
N ASP A 34 -7.92 -2.63 -4.23
CA ASP A 34 -8.38 -1.27 -4.42
C ASP A 34 -7.30 -0.27 -3.97
N LEU A 35 -7.24 0.85 -4.68
CA LEU A 35 -6.38 1.96 -4.34
C LEU A 35 -7.16 2.91 -3.43
N ASP A 36 -6.60 3.22 -2.26
CA ASP A 36 -7.19 4.14 -1.30
C ASP A 36 -6.30 5.37 -1.08
N ASN A 37 -6.90 6.53 -0.88
CA ASN A 37 -6.19 7.79 -0.70
C ASN A 37 -5.39 7.81 0.60
N ASP A 38 -5.91 7.27 1.70
CA ASP A 38 -5.26 7.33 3.02
C ASP A 38 -3.89 6.63 3.02
N TYR A 39 -3.76 5.53 2.28
CA TYR A 39 -2.53 4.79 2.05
C TYR A 39 -1.57 5.52 1.13
N PHE A 40 -2.04 6.09 0.02
CA PHE A 40 -1.17 6.82 -0.90
C PHE A 40 -0.69 8.16 -0.32
N ASP A 41 -1.54 8.88 0.41
CA ASP A 41 -1.19 10.12 1.10
C ASP A 41 -0.14 9.82 2.19
N MET A 42 -0.33 8.76 2.98
CA MET A 42 0.67 8.32 3.96
C MET A 42 2.00 7.95 3.31
N LEU A 43 1.99 7.20 2.20
CA LEU A 43 3.22 6.87 1.48
C LEU A 43 3.92 8.12 0.92
N GLN A 44 3.16 9.08 0.39
CA GLN A 44 3.70 10.31 -0.16
C GLN A 44 4.35 11.17 0.93
N GLU A 45 3.71 11.33 2.08
CA GLU A 45 4.25 12.13 3.19
C GLU A 45 5.49 11.48 3.81
N GLU A 46 5.50 10.15 4.00
CA GLU A 46 6.68 9.45 4.51
C GLU A 46 7.87 9.56 3.55
N LEU A 47 7.62 9.45 2.24
CA LEU A 47 8.67 9.63 1.23
C LEU A 47 9.17 11.08 1.18
N ALA A 48 8.26 12.05 1.21
CA ALA A 48 8.59 13.47 1.23
C ALA A 48 9.46 13.81 2.45
N GLY A 49 9.08 13.33 3.65
CA GLY A 49 9.85 13.55 4.87
C GLY A 49 11.29 13.01 4.79
N VAL A 50 11.50 11.85 4.16
CA VAL A 50 12.86 11.31 3.93
C VAL A 50 13.66 12.21 2.97
N VAL A 51 13.05 12.63 1.86
CA VAL A 51 13.69 13.50 0.86
C VAL A 51 14.08 14.84 1.49
N GLU A 52 13.15 15.47 2.20
CA GLU A 52 13.36 16.73 2.90
C GLU A 52 14.46 16.62 3.96
N ALA A 53 14.47 15.54 4.75
CA ALA A 53 15.50 15.30 5.76
C ALA A 53 16.91 15.10 5.17
N THR A 54 17.00 14.58 3.94
CA THR A 54 18.29 14.38 3.25
C THR A 54 18.78 15.63 2.50
N GLY A 55 17.93 16.65 2.32
CA GLY A 55 18.21 17.81 1.49
C GLY A 55 18.34 17.48 -0.01
N ALA A 56 17.90 16.29 -0.42
CA ALA A 56 17.89 15.87 -1.81
C ALA A 56 16.86 16.70 -2.59
N LYS A 57 17.25 17.17 -3.77
CA LYS A 57 16.31 17.74 -4.76
C LYS A 57 16.00 16.65 -5.77
N LEU A 58 14.73 16.25 -5.83
CA LEU A 58 14.19 15.34 -6.84
C LEU A 58 13.84 16.08 -8.13
#